data_AF-A0A5A7Q2K1-F1
#
_entry.id   AF-A0A5A7Q2K1-F1
#
_cell.length_a   1.000
_cell.length_b   1.000
_cell.length_c   1.000
_cell.angle_alpha   90.00
_cell.angle_beta   90.00
_cell.angle_gamma   90.00
#
_symmetry.space_group_name_H-M   'P 1'
#
loop_
_entity.id
_entity.type
_entity.pdbx_description
1 polymer ?
#
loop_
_entity_poly.entity_id
_entity_poly.type
_entity_poly.pdbx_seq_one_letter_code
_entity_poly.pdbx_strand_id
1 'polypeptide(L)'
;MDWKKDDEEKKKILECEVNVIERSEVKCVLPEGRACKKDLKEMQMAKIASALFYYQSNKTLLYVSILTSPTTGGVTASFGMLGDIIIAEPNSYIAFAGKRVIEQRLNQTVPEGSQVAEYLFEKGLFDLIVPRKLLKNVLGELFKLHALLPLNSNSIK
;
A
#
# COMPACT_ATOMS: atom_id res chain seq x y z
N MET A 1 17.43 3.66 7.63
CA MET A 1 18.25 2.58 8.20
C MET A 1 18.41 1.52 7.12
N ASP A 2 19.65 1.12 6.88
CA ASP A 2 20.13 0.44 5.68
C ASP A 2 19.71 -1.03 5.65
N TRP A 3 18.98 -1.45 4.62
CA TRP A 3 18.40 -2.80 4.45
C TRP A 3 19.40 -3.79 3.83
N LYS A 4 20.61 -3.90 4.40
CA LYS A 4 21.60 -4.89 3.94
C LYS A 4 21.61 -6.10 4.87
N LYS A 5 20.91 -7.17 4.47
CA LYS A 5 20.88 -8.50 5.13
C LYS A 5 21.11 -9.61 4.09
N ASP A 6 21.60 -10.77 4.52
CA ASP A 6 22.25 -11.84 3.74
C ASP A 6 21.49 -12.37 2.51
N ASP A 7 22.23 -12.81 1.48
CA ASP A 7 21.73 -13.11 0.12
C ASP A 7 20.68 -14.24 0.03
N GLU A 8 20.60 -15.13 1.02
CA GLU A 8 19.59 -16.18 1.11
C GLU A 8 18.27 -15.66 1.71
N GLU A 9 18.35 -14.72 2.66
CA GLU A 9 17.20 -13.96 3.18
C GLU A 9 16.66 -13.03 2.09
N LYS A 10 17.55 -12.44 1.26
CA LYS A 10 17.15 -11.70 0.05
C LYS A 10 16.41 -12.57 -0.96
N LYS A 11 16.77 -13.85 -1.13
CA LYS A 11 16.05 -14.78 -2.02
C LYS A 11 14.63 -15.09 -1.56
N LYS A 12 14.38 -15.20 -0.25
CA LYS A 12 13.00 -15.32 0.30
C LYS A 12 12.23 -14.01 0.21
N ILE A 13 12.90 -12.87 0.38
CA ILE A 13 12.31 -11.54 0.18
C ILE A 13 12.02 -11.27 -1.30
N LEU A 14 12.76 -11.87 -2.23
CA LEU A 14 12.51 -11.78 -3.68
C LEU A 14 11.18 -12.42 -4.12
N GLU A 15 10.52 -13.18 -3.23
CA GLU A 15 9.18 -13.76 -3.45
C GLU A 15 8.04 -12.96 -2.79
N CYS A 16 8.34 -11.85 -2.10
CA CYS A 16 7.33 -11.02 -1.43
C CYS A 16 7.71 -9.55 -1.60
N GLU A 17 6.85 -8.78 -2.29
CA GLU A 17 7.12 -7.35 -2.48
C GLU A 17 6.45 -6.56 -1.35
N VAL A 18 7.27 -5.97 -0.49
CA VAL A 18 6.81 -5.13 0.63
C VAL A 18 6.85 -3.69 0.20
N ASN A 19 5.69 -3.05 0.15
CA ASN A 19 5.61 -1.64 -0.19
C ASN A 19 5.24 -0.80 1.04
N VAL A 20 6.20 -0.01 1.51
CA VAL A 20 5.99 0.96 2.59
C VAL A 20 5.65 2.30 1.97
N ILE A 21 4.40 2.73 2.14
CA ILE A 21 3.88 3.96 1.55
C ILE A 21 4.04 5.09 2.58
N GLU A 22 5.19 5.77 2.52
CA GLU A 22 5.49 6.94 3.35
C GLU A 22 5.23 8.25 2.60
N ARG A 23 4.41 9.13 3.19
CA ARG A 23 4.18 10.52 2.72
C ARG A 23 4.04 10.60 1.18
N SER A 24 3.09 9.85 0.65
CA SER A 24 3.07 9.48 -0.76
C SER A 24 2.37 10.53 -1.63
N GLU A 25 3.04 11.65 -1.85
CA GLU A 25 2.86 12.40 -3.09
C GLU A 25 3.70 11.74 -4.18
N VAL A 26 3.07 11.16 -5.20
CA VAL A 26 3.83 10.61 -6.32
C VAL A 26 4.45 11.77 -7.10
N LYS A 27 5.75 11.93 -6.89
CA LYS A 27 6.56 13.00 -7.47
C LYS A 27 7.14 12.55 -8.79
N CYS A 28 6.37 12.67 -9.85
CA CYS A 28 6.90 12.53 -11.21
C CYS A 28 7.62 13.82 -11.61
N VAL A 29 8.91 13.70 -11.93
CA VAL A 29 9.77 14.80 -12.37
C VAL A 29 10.26 14.47 -13.78
N LEU A 30 10.09 15.41 -14.71
CA LEU A 30 10.63 15.29 -16.07
C LEU A 30 12.15 15.50 -16.04
N PRO A 31 12.92 14.93 -17.00
CA PRO A 31 14.28 15.41 -17.24
C PRO A 31 14.21 16.93 -17.38
N GLU A 32 15.01 17.66 -16.59
CA GLU A 32 14.97 19.13 -16.33
C GLU A 32 14.25 19.60 -15.05
N GLY A 33 13.80 18.71 -14.15
CA GLY A 33 13.30 19.14 -12.83
C GLY A 33 11.89 19.74 -12.83
N ARG A 34 11.21 19.76 -13.98
CA ARG A 34 9.82 20.21 -14.09
C ARG A 34 8.87 19.17 -13.50
N ALA A 35 7.88 19.64 -12.73
CA ALA A 35 6.80 18.80 -12.25
C ALA A 35 5.97 18.28 -13.43
N CYS A 36 5.70 16.97 -13.48
CA CYS A 36 4.80 16.41 -14.48
C CYS A 36 3.37 16.93 -14.32
N LYS A 37 2.66 16.99 -15.46
CA LYS A 37 1.21 17.20 -15.51
C LYS A 37 0.46 16.14 -14.70
N LYS A 38 -0.72 16.50 -14.21
CA LYS A 38 -1.60 15.65 -13.40
C LYS A 38 -1.92 14.32 -14.09
N ASP A 39 -2.25 14.36 -15.39
CA ASP A 39 -2.60 13.18 -16.18
C ASP A 39 -1.44 12.16 -16.25
N LEU A 40 -0.19 12.64 -16.28
CA LEU A 40 1.00 11.77 -16.28
C LEU A 40 1.22 11.10 -14.92
N LYS A 41 0.92 11.80 -13.81
CA LYS A 41 0.96 11.21 -12.46
C LYS A 41 -0.08 10.10 -12.33
N GLU A 42 -1.29 10.30 -12.84
CA GLU A 42 -2.37 9.31 -12.84
C GLU A 42 -2.04 8.10 -13.73
N MET A 43 -1.46 8.33 -14.93
CA MET A 43 -0.98 7.22 -15.78
C MET A 43 0.11 6.40 -15.09
N GLN A 44 0.99 7.02 -14.28
CA GLN A 44 1.96 6.26 -13.50
C GLN A 44 1.30 5.39 -12.45
N MET A 45 0.22 5.85 -11.80
CA MET A 45 -0.55 5.02 -10.87
C MET A 45 -1.16 3.82 -11.57
N ALA A 46 -1.79 4.05 -12.73
CA ALA A 46 -2.37 2.98 -13.54
C ALA A 46 -1.30 1.97 -13.99
N LYS A 47 -0.10 2.44 -14.35
CA LYS A 47 1.01 1.58 -14.74
C LYS A 47 1.48 0.70 -13.58
N ILE A 48 1.64 1.25 -12.38
CA ILE A 48 2.05 0.49 -11.19
C ILE A 48 0.96 -0.54 -10.83
N ALA A 49 -0.31 -0.13 -10.83
CA ALA A 49 -1.43 -1.03 -10.55
C ALA A 49 -1.52 -2.20 -11.56
N SER A 50 -1.33 -1.92 -12.86
CA SER A 50 -1.32 -2.96 -13.89
C SER A 50 -0.13 -3.91 -13.76
N ALA A 51 1.06 -3.39 -13.44
CA ALA A 51 2.23 -4.22 -13.18
C ALA A 51 2.04 -5.12 -11.96
N LEU A 52 1.44 -4.58 -10.88
CA LEU A 52 1.12 -5.32 -9.67
C LEU A 52 0.12 -6.45 -9.94
N PHE A 53 -0.96 -6.17 -10.67
CA PHE A 53 -1.93 -7.20 -11.05
C PHE A 53 -1.30 -8.33 -11.87
N TYR A 54 -0.43 -7.96 -12.84
CA TYR A 54 0.32 -8.94 -13.61
C TYR A 54 1.26 -9.77 -12.72
N TYR A 55 1.88 -9.14 -11.73
CA TYR A 55 2.77 -9.81 -10.79
C TYR A 55 2.01 -10.83 -9.95
N GLN A 56 0.91 -10.44 -9.29
CA GLN A 56 0.05 -11.32 -8.50
C GLN A 56 -0.53 -12.49 -9.31
N SER A 57 -0.91 -12.24 -10.57
CA SER A 57 -1.52 -13.26 -11.43
C SER A 57 -0.54 -14.33 -11.93
N ASN A 58 0.72 -13.95 -12.18
CA ASN A 58 1.71 -14.85 -12.82
C ASN A 58 2.73 -15.41 -11.84
N LYS A 59 3.00 -14.70 -10.76
CA LYS A 59 3.92 -15.10 -9.72
C LYS A 59 3.14 -15.06 -8.43
N THR A 60 2.97 -16.21 -7.80
CA THR A 60 2.20 -16.40 -6.56
C THR A 60 2.90 -15.74 -5.36
N LEU A 61 3.05 -14.42 -5.42
CA LEU A 61 3.90 -13.63 -4.55
C LEU A 61 3.02 -12.68 -3.75
N LEU A 62 3.29 -12.63 -2.44
CA LEU A 62 2.53 -11.82 -1.51
C LEU A 62 2.90 -10.34 -1.67
N TYR A 63 1.89 -9.50 -1.88
CA TYR A 63 2.04 -8.05 -1.85
C TYR A 63 1.43 -7.47 -0.59
N VAL A 64 2.27 -6.87 0.26
CA VAL A 64 1.83 -6.23 1.52
C VAL A 64 1.93 -4.72 1.38
N SER A 65 0.80 -4.04 1.52
CA SER A 65 0.71 -2.57 1.50
C SER A 65 0.72 -2.02 2.92
N ILE A 66 1.67 -1.15 3.23
CA ILE A 66 1.73 -0.47 4.53
C ILE A 66 1.39 1.01 4.34
N LEU A 67 0.24 1.41 4.86
CA LEU A 67 -0.31 2.76 4.77
C LEU A 67 0.12 3.58 6.00
N THR A 68 0.77 4.72 5.74
CA THR A 68 1.21 5.66 6.79
C THR A 68 0.56 7.02 6.60
N SER A 69 0.68 7.89 7.61
CA SER A 69 0.06 9.21 7.59
C SER A 69 0.91 10.26 6.86
N PRO A 70 0.34 11.08 5.95
CA PRO A 70 -0.96 10.94 5.30
C PRO A 70 -0.86 10.09 4.02
N THR A 71 -1.86 9.26 3.75
CA THR A 71 -2.02 8.56 2.46
C THR A 71 -3.34 8.97 1.83
N THR A 72 -3.30 9.70 0.71
CA THR A 72 -4.52 10.19 0.08
C THR A 72 -4.54 10.13 -1.44
N GLY A 73 -5.72 10.33 -2.04
CA GLY A 73 -5.84 10.54 -3.47
C GLY A 73 -5.57 9.29 -4.29
N GLY A 74 -4.83 9.46 -5.38
CA GLY A 74 -4.55 8.41 -6.35
C GLY A 74 -3.78 7.22 -5.78
N VAL A 75 -3.01 7.40 -4.71
CA VAL A 75 -2.30 6.29 -4.04
C VAL A 75 -3.28 5.37 -3.34
N THR A 76 -4.21 5.93 -2.56
CA THR A 76 -5.32 5.18 -1.94
C THR A 76 -6.23 4.53 -2.99
N ALA A 77 -6.38 5.15 -4.16
CA ALA A 77 -7.20 4.63 -5.27
C ALA A 77 -6.47 3.63 -6.20
N SER A 78 -5.21 3.32 -5.93
CA SER A 78 -4.40 2.43 -6.77
C SER A 78 -3.61 1.44 -5.91
N PHE A 79 -2.29 1.36 -6.09
CA PHE A 79 -1.43 0.35 -5.48
C PHE A 79 -1.44 0.36 -3.95
N GLY A 80 -1.91 1.42 -3.30
CA GLY A 80 -2.05 1.46 -1.85
C GLY A 80 -3.16 0.55 -1.31
N MET A 81 -4.20 0.29 -2.09
CA MET A 81 -5.34 -0.56 -1.68
C MET A 81 -5.45 -1.85 -2.49
N LEU A 82 -4.44 -2.17 -3.31
CA LEU A 82 -4.34 -3.43 -4.08
C LEU A 82 -3.46 -4.48 -3.39
N GLY A 83 -3.20 -4.28 -2.09
CA GLY A 83 -2.52 -5.23 -1.20
C GLY A 83 -3.27 -6.55 -1.10
N ASP A 84 -2.55 -7.68 -1.07
CA ASP A 84 -3.11 -8.94 -0.54
C ASP A 84 -3.35 -8.82 0.97
N ILE A 85 -2.47 -8.06 1.65
CA ILE A 85 -2.61 -7.64 3.04
C ILE A 85 -2.35 -6.14 3.12
N ILE A 86 -3.28 -5.41 3.71
CA ILE A 86 -3.24 -3.96 3.89
C ILE A 86 -3.12 -3.65 5.37
N ILE A 87 -1.97 -3.08 5.74
CA ILE A 87 -1.62 -2.71 7.10
C ILE A 87 -1.63 -1.20 7.22
N ALA A 88 -2.30 -0.65 8.22
CA ALA A 88 -2.26 0.78 8.53
C ALA A 88 -1.45 1.04 9.81
N GLU A 89 -0.77 2.18 9.87
CA GLU A 89 -0.23 2.68 11.13
C GLU A 89 -1.34 3.32 12.00
N PRO A 90 -1.24 3.24 13.35
CA PRO A 90 -2.21 3.85 14.25
C PRO A 90 -2.25 5.37 14.08
N ASN A 91 -3.42 5.97 14.23
CA ASN A 91 -3.69 7.40 14.02
C ASN A 91 -3.32 7.91 12.62
N SER A 92 -3.20 7.04 11.62
CA SER A 92 -2.87 7.47 10.27
C SER A 92 -4.08 8.07 9.55
N TYR A 93 -3.85 9.16 8.83
CA TYR A 93 -4.87 9.81 8.03
C TYR A 93 -4.86 9.20 6.62
N ILE A 94 -5.93 8.47 6.30
CA ILE A 94 -6.06 7.74 5.04
C ILE A 94 -7.37 8.15 4.38
N ALA A 95 -7.32 8.66 3.15
CA ALA A 95 -8.52 9.15 2.48
C ALA A 95 -8.38 9.26 0.97
N PHE A 96 -9.37 8.77 0.21
CA PHE A 96 -9.40 9.04 -1.23
C PHE A 96 -9.48 10.55 -1.54
N ALA A 97 -10.37 11.28 -0.87
CA ALA A 97 -10.50 12.72 -1.02
C ALA A 97 -10.28 13.41 0.34
N GLY A 98 -9.53 14.51 0.35
CA GLY A 98 -9.33 15.29 1.58
C GLY A 98 -10.64 15.89 2.10
N LYS A 99 -10.77 16.01 3.43
CA LYS A 99 -11.94 16.59 4.13
C LYS A 99 -12.53 17.81 3.41
N ARG A 100 -11.71 18.82 3.09
CA ARG A 100 -12.12 20.05 2.39
C ARG A 100 -12.86 19.77 1.07
N VAL A 101 -12.38 18.82 0.27
CA VAL A 101 -12.97 18.49 -1.04
C VAL A 101 -14.33 17.83 -0.84
N ILE A 102 -14.45 16.95 0.16
CA ILE A 102 -15.71 16.27 0.48
C ILE A 102 -16.76 17.30 0.93
N GLU A 103 -16.39 18.19 1.85
CA GLU A 103 -17.30 19.22 2.38
C GLU A 103 -17.77 20.18 1.29
N GLN A 104 -16.88 20.60 0.39
CA GLN A 104 -17.24 21.45 -0.75
C GLN A 104 -18.18 20.78 -1.76
N ARG A 105 -18.14 19.45 -1.88
CA ARG A 105 -18.95 18.72 -2.87
C ARG A 105 -20.29 18.27 -2.29
N LEU A 106 -20.34 17.93 -1.01
CA LEU A 106 -21.54 17.45 -0.34
C LEU A 106 -22.28 18.55 0.44
N ASN A 107 -21.69 19.74 0.60
CA ASN A 107 -22.21 20.82 1.45
C ASN A 107 -22.57 20.35 2.86
N GLN A 108 -21.82 19.38 3.38
CA GLN A 108 -21.99 18.77 4.70
C GLN A 108 -20.64 18.71 5.40
N THR A 109 -20.65 18.81 6.72
CA THR A 109 -19.43 18.67 7.53
C THR A 109 -19.03 17.19 7.61
N VAL A 110 -17.74 16.92 7.40
CA VAL A 110 -17.22 15.56 7.57
C VAL A 110 -16.95 15.35 9.06
N PRO A 111 -17.52 14.29 9.68
CA PRO A 111 -17.28 13.98 11.08
C PRO A 111 -15.78 13.90 11.39
N GLU A 112 -15.37 14.45 12.52
CA GLU A 112 -13.98 14.33 12.95
C GLU A 112 -13.62 12.85 13.17
N GLY A 113 -12.42 12.46 12.77
CA GLY A 113 -11.97 11.08 12.88
C GLY A 113 -12.46 10.13 11.78
N SER A 114 -13.36 10.55 10.87
CA SER A 114 -13.91 9.64 9.85
C SER A 114 -12.88 9.16 8.80
N GLN A 115 -11.69 9.74 8.79
CA GLN A 115 -10.58 9.44 7.87
C GLN A 115 -9.33 8.96 8.61
N VAL A 116 -9.49 8.60 9.89
CA VAL A 116 -8.45 8.04 10.74
C VAL A 116 -8.47 6.52 10.61
N ALA A 117 -7.29 5.89 10.66
CA ALA A 117 -7.14 4.47 10.40
C ALA A 117 -8.03 3.58 11.26
N GLU A 118 -8.19 3.93 12.54
CA GLU A 118 -9.04 3.22 13.50
C GLU A 118 -10.51 3.19 13.05
N TYR A 119 -11.05 4.33 12.62
CA TYR A 119 -12.43 4.42 12.12
C TYR A 119 -12.62 3.61 10.83
N LEU A 120 -11.64 3.66 9.93
CA LEU A 120 -11.68 2.96 8.65
C LEU A 120 -11.49 1.43 8.82
N PHE A 121 -10.73 1.01 9.83
CA PHE A 121 -10.56 -0.39 10.18
C PHE A 121 -11.87 -1.02 10.66
N GLU A 122 -12.67 -0.30 11.47
CA GLU A 122 -14.01 -0.75 11.85
C GLU A 122 -14.96 -0.94 10.65
N LYS A 123 -14.67 -0.29 9.52
CA LYS A 123 -15.40 -0.44 8.26
C LYS A 123 -14.83 -1.53 7.34
N GLY A 124 -13.77 -2.22 7.76
CA GLY A 124 -13.14 -3.30 7.02
C GLY A 124 -12.27 -2.83 5.85
N LEU A 125 -11.72 -1.60 5.89
CA LEU A 125 -10.81 -1.13 4.84
C LEU A 125 -9.39 -1.69 4.96
N PHE A 126 -8.98 -2.13 6.15
CA PHE A 126 -7.63 -2.63 6.41
C PHE A 126 -7.69 -3.95 7.16
N ASP A 127 -6.67 -4.78 6.99
CA ASP A 127 -6.55 -6.07 7.65
C ASP A 127 -5.95 -5.94 9.05
N LEU A 128 -5.00 -5.03 9.22
CA LEU A 128 -4.25 -4.85 10.48
C LEU A 128 -3.94 -3.38 10.75
N ILE A 129 -3.99 -2.98 12.03
CA ILE A 129 -3.38 -1.74 12.51
C ILE A 129 -2.15 -2.10 13.34
N VAL A 130 -0.97 -1.69 12.89
CA VAL A 130 0.30 -2.09 13.53
C VAL A 130 1.18 -0.87 13.81
N PRO A 131 1.62 -0.65 15.07
CA PRO A 131 2.61 0.37 15.39
C PRO A 131 3.95 0.09 14.70
N ARG A 132 4.63 1.15 14.27
CA ARG A 132 5.89 1.06 13.51
C ARG A 132 6.99 0.21 14.16
N LYS A 133 7.04 0.16 15.50
CA LYS A 133 8.00 -0.66 16.26
C LYS A 133 7.77 -2.16 16.10
N LEU A 134 6.52 -2.57 15.87
CA LEU A 134 6.11 -3.98 15.76
C LEU A 134 6.03 -4.46 14.30
N LEU A 135 5.99 -3.56 13.33
CA LEU A 135 5.88 -3.90 11.89
C LEU A 135 6.89 -4.97 11.46
N LYS A 136 8.15 -4.87 11.88
CA LYS A 136 9.19 -5.84 11.51
C LYS A 136 8.85 -7.27 11.99
N ASN A 137 8.30 -7.39 13.20
CA ASN A 137 7.94 -8.69 13.76
C ASN A 137 6.72 -9.26 13.03
N VAL A 138 5.69 -8.42 12.82
CA VAL A 138 4.47 -8.82 12.10
C VAL A 138 4.79 -9.25 10.67
N LEU A 139 5.59 -8.47 9.94
CA LEU A 139 6.04 -8.85 8.59
C LEU A 139 6.83 -10.17 8.59
N GLY A 140 7.69 -10.37 9.59
CA GLY A 140 8.43 -11.62 9.75
C GLY A 140 7.51 -12.83 9.95
N GLU A 141 6.42 -12.68 10.70
CA GLU A 141 5.41 -13.72 10.88
C GLU A 141 4.59 -13.96 9.61
N LEU A 142 4.18 -12.90 8.92
CA LEU A 142 3.46 -12.98 7.64
C LEU A 142 4.28 -13.72 6.57
N PHE A 143 5.57 -13.42 6.43
CA PHE A 143 6.43 -14.12 5.47
C PHE A 143 6.69 -15.57 5.85
N LYS A 144 6.80 -15.89 7.15
CA LYS A 144 6.89 -17.28 7.60
C LYS A 144 5.62 -18.04 7.26
N LEU A 145 4.46 -17.45 7.51
CA LEU A 145 3.16 -18.06 7.20
C LEU A 145 3.01 -18.30 5.69
N HIS A 146 3.36 -17.32 4.87
CA HIS A 146 3.35 -17.46 3.41
C HIS A 146 4.33 -18.54 2.93
N ALA A 147 5.56 -18.57 3.47
CA ALA A 147 6.57 -19.56 3.09
C ALA A 147 6.25 -21.00 3.54
N LEU A 148 5.41 -21.17 4.57
CA LEU A 148 4.95 -22.48 5.05
C LEU A 148 3.87 -23.09 4.16
N LEU A 149 3.22 -22.29 3.32
CA LEU A 149 2.25 -22.74 2.34
C LEU A 149 2.94 -22.83 0.98
N PRO A 150 3.50 -24.00 0.57
CA PRO A 150 3.79 -24.18 -0.84
C PRO A 150 2.46 -24.10 -1.57
N LEU A 151 2.21 -22.98 -2.25
CA LEU A 151 1.10 -22.89 -3.19
C LEU A 151 1.35 -23.97 -4.23
N ASN A 152 0.57 -25.04 -4.11
CA ASN A 152 0.69 -26.26 -4.87
C ASN A 152 0.68 -25.88 -6.36
N SER A 153 1.82 -26.07 -7.02
CA SER A 153 1.96 -25.88 -8.46
C SER A 153 1.22 -27.01 -9.17
N ASN A 154 -0.12 -26.99 -9.16
CA ASN A 154 -0.95 -27.86 -9.97
C ASN A 154 -2.39 -27.35 -9.97
N SER A 155 -2.76 -26.63 -11.05
CA SER A 155 -3.97 -26.88 -11.86
C SER A 155 -4.17 -25.73 -12.86
N ILE A 156 -3.37 -25.71 -13.91
CA ILE A 156 -3.86 -25.26 -15.22
C ILE A 156 -4.05 -26.54 -16.02
N LYS A 157 -5.31 -26.96 -16.19
CA LYS A 157 -5.76 -27.78 -17.30
C LYS A 157 -6.83 -26.99 -18.03
#